data_AF-K6V8Y6-F1
#
_entry.id   AF-K6V8Y6-F1
#
_cell.length_a   1.000
_cell.length_b   1.000
_cell.length_c   1.000
_cell.angle_alpha   90.00
_cell.angle_beta   90.00
_cell.angle_gamma   90.00
#
_symmetry.space_group_name_H-M   'P 1'
#
loop_
_entity.id
_entity.type
_entity.pdbx_description
1 polymer ?
#
loop_
_entity_poly.entity_id
_entity_poly.type
_entity_poly.pdbx_seq_one_letter_code
_entity_poly.pdbx_strand_id
1 'polypeptide(L)'
;MSSYSKSSFVVSKLILALFLFSSSFLLNEATAAFRAALNLTRGYLSSALENSQEPKERSDEWRQNEWNKWEDKIEEEWGEFDENLEAEKDELIKMNEKEWGPWFESIKKKWTNFGKNIDDKYKSEVLKESLYWQEAAWRTWIKTEGRAFIQRDLVNWFTSKESYLYRWVSNQWTEWKNEKIQEWFNSKWKREENEYWEKWEKKLKQLNNSPKMVNSKDHEKWLKWKERTQHELNEWHEWAEFKDNIYINSNWAKWKQWKNEKRTLFYNWVDSYVYKWIRENKWTVLVDEIKELTPHES
;
A
#
# COMPACT_ATOMS: atom_id res chain seq x y z
N MET A 1 -11.52 16.15 -36.88
CA MET A 1 -10.23 15.48 -37.15
C MET A 1 -9.27 15.77 -36.00
N SER A 2 -8.33 14.85 -35.73
CA SER A 2 -7.56 14.81 -34.48
C SER A 2 -6.46 15.86 -34.38
N SER A 3 -6.21 16.36 -33.16
CA SER A 3 -4.97 17.04 -32.77
C SER A 3 -4.68 16.85 -31.27
N TYR A 4 -4.37 15.62 -30.87
CA TYR A 4 -3.75 15.31 -29.58
C TYR A 4 -2.51 14.43 -29.80
N SER A 5 -1.32 15.04 -29.87
CA SER A 5 -0.03 14.35 -29.65
C SER A 5 1.14 15.36 -29.57
N LYS A 6 1.39 15.93 -28.38
CA LYS A 6 2.70 16.53 -28.00
C LYS A 6 3.04 16.40 -26.50
N SER A 7 2.09 16.13 -25.60
CA SER A 7 2.36 16.06 -24.15
C SER A 7 2.93 14.71 -23.65
N SER A 8 2.64 13.59 -24.31
CA SER A 8 3.08 12.25 -23.84
C SER A 8 4.61 12.06 -23.88
N PHE A 9 5.29 12.73 -24.82
CA PHE A 9 6.73 12.56 -25.05
C PHE A 9 7.62 13.18 -23.97
N VAL A 10 7.11 14.15 -23.20
CA VAL A 10 7.87 14.81 -22.11
C VAL A 10 7.73 14.05 -20.79
N VAL A 11 6.52 13.56 -20.49
CA VAL A 11 6.24 12.77 -19.27
C VAL A 11 7.01 11.46 -19.25
N SER A 12 7.11 10.78 -20.40
CA SER A 12 7.86 9.51 -20.53
C SER A 12 9.34 9.63 -20.13
N LYS A 13 10.01 10.74 -20.47
CA LYS A 13 11.42 10.95 -20.12
C LYS A 13 11.66 11.27 -18.64
N LEU A 14 10.68 11.88 -17.96
CA LEU A 14 10.74 12.11 -16.51
C LEU A 14 10.59 10.81 -15.71
N ILE A 15 9.73 9.90 -16.15
CA ILE A 15 9.54 8.58 -15.51
C ILE A 15 10.81 7.73 -15.63
N LEU A 16 11.43 7.69 -16.81
CA LEU A 16 12.71 6.99 -17.02
C LEU A 16 13.88 7.60 -16.22
N ALA A 17 13.92 8.93 -16.06
CA ALA A 17 14.93 9.56 -15.21
C ALA A 17 14.74 9.22 -13.72
N LEU A 18 13.48 9.16 -13.24
CA LEU A 18 13.17 8.74 -11.86
C LEU A 18 13.51 7.26 -11.62
N PHE A 19 13.35 6.38 -12.61
CA PHE A 19 13.76 4.97 -12.53
C PHE A 19 15.29 4.76 -12.48
N LEU A 20 16.08 5.62 -13.10
CA LEU A 20 17.55 5.53 -13.07
C LEU A 20 18.16 6.16 -11.80
N PHE A 21 17.47 7.12 -11.19
CA PHE A 21 17.81 7.58 -9.84
C PHE A 21 17.31 6.63 -8.76
N SER A 22 16.18 5.94 -8.94
CA SER A 22 15.74 4.92 -7.99
C SER A 22 16.69 3.73 -7.96
N SER A 23 17.17 3.18 -9.08
CA SER A 23 18.06 2.00 -9.06
C SER A 23 19.37 2.23 -8.29
N SER A 24 19.94 3.44 -8.35
CA SER A 24 21.14 3.81 -7.59
C SER A 24 20.86 4.17 -6.13
N PHE A 25 19.64 4.63 -5.80
CA PHE A 25 19.18 4.78 -4.42
C PHE A 25 18.86 3.43 -3.77
N LEU A 26 18.18 2.54 -4.51
CA LEU A 26 17.80 1.18 -4.14
C LEU A 26 19.01 0.27 -3.93
N LEU A 27 20.10 0.40 -4.70
CA LEU A 27 21.36 -0.30 -4.40
C LEU A 27 21.94 0.10 -3.02
N ASN A 28 21.81 1.37 -2.65
CA ASN A 28 22.29 1.87 -1.36
C ASN A 28 21.32 1.54 -0.22
N GLU A 29 20.01 1.58 -0.46
CA GLU A 29 18.96 1.16 0.48
C GLU A 29 18.93 -0.36 0.68
N ALA A 30 19.11 -1.19 -0.35
CA ALA A 30 19.26 -2.63 -0.20
C ALA A 30 20.51 -2.96 0.63
N THR A 31 21.62 -2.25 0.40
CA THR A 31 22.82 -2.36 1.25
C THR A 31 22.57 -1.89 2.69
N ALA A 32 21.73 -0.88 2.90
CA ALA A 32 21.36 -0.37 4.23
C ALA A 32 20.35 -1.28 4.95
N ALA A 33 19.37 -1.82 4.24
CA ALA A 33 18.38 -2.79 4.71
C ALA A 33 19.04 -4.12 5.06
N PHE A 34 19.98 -4.60 4.24
CA PHE A 34 20.84 -5.73 4.54
C PHE A 34 21.64 -5.50 5.84
N ARG A 35 22.24 -4.31 6.02
CA ARG A 35 22.90 -3.93 7.29
C ARG A 35 21.92 -3.80 8.46
N ALA A 36 20.70 -3.33 8.24
CA ALA A 36 19.69 -3.19 9.29
C ALA A 36 19.18 -4.56 9.75
N ALA A 37 18.86 -5.45 8.81
CA ALA A 37 18.48 -6.84 9.05
C ALA A 37 19.59 -7.59 9.82
N LEU A 38 20.86 -7.49 9.39
CA LEU A 38 22.00 -8.09 10.07
C LEU A 38 22.25 -7.52 11.49
N ASN A 39 21.88 -6.26 11.73
CA ASN A 39 21.94 -5.69 13.09
C ASN A 39 20.77 -6.17 13.97
N LEU A 40 19.60 -6.46 13.38
CA LEU A 40 18.44 -7.02 14.09
C LEU A 40 18.66 -8.49 14.49
N THR A 41 19.17 -9.32 13.57
CA THR A 41 19.40 -10.76 13.80
C THR A 41 20.49 -11.04 14.83
N ARG A 42 21.36 -10.06 15.12
CA ARG A 42 22.32 -10.12 16.24
C ARG A 42 21.66 -10.22 17.62
N GLY A 43 20.36 -9.95 17.73
CA GLY A 43 19.59 -9.99 18.97
C GLY A 43 18.94 -11.33 19.32
N TYR A 44 18.97 -12.35 18.45
CA TYR A 44 18.28 -13.63 18.70
C TYR A 44 19.23 -14.84 18.67
N LEU A 45 19.04 -15.74 19.64
CA LEU A 45 20.03 -16.73 20.05
C LEU A 45 19.97 -18.07 19.28
N SER A 46 21.16 -18.66 19.13
CA SER A 46 21.49 -20.10 19.22
C SER A 46 20.30 -21.05 19.49
N SER A 47 20.05 -22.04 18.64
CA SER A 47 20.95 -23.19 18.39
C SER A 47 20.63 -23.85 17.01
N ALA A 48 20.86 -25.13 16.63
CA ALA A 48 21.49 -26.29 17.26
C ALA A 48 22.30 -27.15 16.23
N LEU A 49 21.86 -28.38 15.92
CA LEU A 49 22.49 -29.42 15.09
C LEU A 49 21.68 -29.59 13.76
N GLU A 50 22.20 -30.09 12.64
CA GLU A 50 23.33 -31.00 12.41
C GLU A 50 23.83 -30.97 10.95
N ASN A 51 25.15 -30.87 10.72
CA ASN A 51 25.92 -31.57 9.66
C ASN A 51 27.41 -31.18 9.82
N SER A 52 28.32 -32.17 9.92
CA SER A 52 29.66 -31.98 10.51
C SER A 52 30.78 -31.57 9.55
N GLN A 53 30.48 -30.73 8.57
CA GLN A 53 31.50 -30.09 7.71
C GLN A 53 31.70 -28.64 8.09
N GLU A 54 32.95 -28.16 8.12
CA GLU A 54 33.20 -26.72 8.27
C GLU A 54 32.52 -25.96 7.10
N PRO A 55 32.04 -24.71 7.29
CA PRO A 55 31.42 -23.93 6.21
C PRO A 55 32.27 -23.81 4.92
N LYS A 56 33.59 -24.01 5.04
CA LYS A 56 34.58 -24.04 3.94
C LYS A 56 34.57 -25.31 3.07
N GLU A 57 33.98 -26.41 3.52
CA GLU A 57 34.06 -27.73 2.88
C GLU A 57 32.87 -28.08 1.99
N ARG A 58 31.73 -27.41 2.17
CA ARG A 58 30.57 -27.58 1.27
C ARG A 58 30.93 -27.11 -0.15
N SER A 59 30.46 -27.82 -1.18
CA SER A 59 30.68 -27.45 -2.59
C SER A 59 29.79 -26.28 -3.02
N ASP A 60 30.19 -25.55 -4.05
CA ASP A 60 29.37 -24.47 -4.63
C ASP A 60 28.06 -25.04 -5.23
N GLU A 61 28.12 -26.24 -5.82
CA GLU A 61 26.95 -27.00 -6.31
C GLU A 61 25.93 -27.31 -5.20
N TRP A 62 26.39 -27.73 -4.02
CA TRP A 62 25.49 -28.00 -2.89
C TRP A 62 24.80 -26.71 -2.43
N ARG A 63 25.53 -25.60 -2.36
CA ARG A 63 24.96 -24.29 -1.96
C ARG A 63 23.89 -23.81 -2.94
N GLN A 64 24.13 -23.96 -4.25
CA GLN A 64 23.15 -23.64 -5.28
C GLN A 64 21.92 -24.54 -5.18
N ASN A 65 22.11 -25.85 -4.96
CA ASN A 65 21.01 -26.79 -4.79
C ASN A 65 20.14 -26.47 -3.56
N GLU A 66 20.71 -25.97 -2.46
CA GLU A 66 19.92 -25.49 -1.32
C GLU A 66 19.17 -24.18 -1.61
N TRP A 67 19.69 -23.32 -2.49
CA TRP A 67 18.99 -22.11 -2.95
C TRP A 67 17.78 -22.48 -3.81
N ASN A 68 17.98 -23.29 -4.85
CA ASN A 68 16.91 -23.73 -5.74
C ASN A 68 15.75 -24.42 -4.97
N LYS A 69 16.07 -25.27 -3.97
CA LYS A 69 15.06 -25.87 -3.08
C LYS A 69 14.28 -24.83 -2.26
N TRP A 70 14.95 -23.75 -1.84
CA TRP A 70 14.29 -22.67 -1.12
C TRP A 70 13.40 -21.87 -2.06
N GLU A 71 13.82 -21.60 -3.30
CA GLU A 71 12.97 -20.99 -4.33
C GLU A 71 11.71 -21.84 -4.63
N ASP A 72 11.87 -23.15 -4.85
CA ASP A 72 10.75 -24.09 -5.06
C ASP A 72 9.75 -24.03 -3.89
N LYS A 73 10.25 -24.05 -2.64
CA LYS A 73 9.45 -23.93 -1.42
C LYS A 73 8.74 -22.57 -1.33
N ILE A 74 9.41 -21.49 -1.71
CA ILE A 74 8.89 -20.12 -1.65
C ILE A 74 7.73 -19.91 -2.62
N GLU A 75 7.76 -20.53 -3.81
CA GLU A 75 6.65 -20.45 -4.76
C GLU A 75 5.41 -21.22 -4.25
N GLU A 76 5.59 -22.36 -3.56
CA GLU A 76 4.50 -23.11 -2.89
C GLU A 76 3.89 -22.29 -1.74
N GLU A 77 4.73 -21.80 -0.80
CA GLU A 77 4.27 -20.97 0.33
C GLU A 77 3.67 -19.63 -0.11
N TRP A 78 4.09 -19.10 -1.27
CA TRP A 78 3.47 -17.91 -1.86
C TRP A 78 2.05 -18.21 -2.35
N GLY A 79 1.81 -19.39 -2.94
CA GLY A 79 0.47 -19.82 -3.33
C GLY A 79 -0.48 -19.89 -2.14
N GLU A 80 -0.05 -20.51 -1.03
CA GLU A 80 -0.83 -20.55 0.22
C GLU A 80 -1.09 -19.13 0.77
N PHE A 81 -0.08 -18.25 0.73
CA PHE A 81 -0.24 -16.86 1.16
C PHE A 81 -1.25 -16.10 0.29
N ASP A 82 -1.22 -16.24 -1.04
CA ASP A 82 -2.12 -15.55 -1.95
C ASP A 82 -3.58 -15.98 -1.77
N GLU A 83 -3.82 -17.29 -1.61
CA GLU A 83 -5.15 -17.84 -1.33
C GLU A 83 -5.72 -17.32 0.00
N ASN A 84 -4.93 -17.32 1.06
CA ASN A 84 -5.32 -16.77 2.36
C ASN A 84 -5.61 -15.26 2.27
N LEU A 85 -4.76 -14.51 1.57
CA LEU A 85 -4.91 -13.06 1.39
C LEU A 85 -6.17 -12.72 0.57
N GLU A 86 -6.57 -13.54 -0.41
CA GLU A 86 -7.86 -13.39 -1.12
C GLU A 86 -9.07 -13.75 -0.24
N ALA A 87 -8.97 -14.75 0.63
CA ALA A 87 -10.02 -15.08 1.59
C ALA A 87 -10.25 -13.95 2.62
N GLU A 88 -9.17 -13.31 3.09
CA GLU A 88 -9.24 -12.17 4.00
C GLU A 88 -9.75 -10.89 3.32
N LYS A 89 -9.41 -10.65 2.04
CA LYS A 89 -10.06 -9.58 1.23
C LYS A 89 -11.57 -9.78 1.15
N ASP A 90 -12.06 -11.02 1.01
CA ASP A 90 -13.49 -11.33 1.03
C ASP A 90 -14.14 -11.04 2.39
N GLU A 91 -13.48 -11.35 3.50
CA GLU A 91 -13.96 -10.97 4.84
C GLU A 91 -14.00 -9.44 5.03
N LEU A 92 -13.00 -8.70 4.53
CA LEU A 92 -13.02 -7.24 4.55
C LEU A 92 -14.18 -6.66 3.70
N ILE A 93 -14.56 -7.29 2.59
CA ILE A 93 -15.79 -6.93 1.85
C ILE A 93 -17.02 -7.19 2.72
N LYS A 94 -17.12 -8.35 3.40
CA LYS A 94 -18.25 -8.68 4.30
C LYS A 94 -18.33 -7.73 5.51
N MET A 95 -17.20 -7.24 6.03
CA MET A 95 -17.17 -6.21 7.07
C MET A 95 -17.71 -4.88 6.56
N ASN A 96 -17.24 -4.43 5.39
CA ASN A 96 -17.74 -3.20 4.76
C ASN A 96 -19.23 -3.29 4.38
N GLU A 97 -19.74 -4.48 4.04
CA GLU A 97 -21.18 -4.72 3.86
C GLU A 97 -21.99 -4.50 5.14
N LYS A 98 -21.51 -5.01 6.28
CA LYS A 98 -22.14 -4.80 7.59
C LYS A 98 -22.15 -3.33 8.01
N GLU A 99 -21.07 -2.60 7.70
CA GLU A 99 -20.97 -1.16 7.96
C GLU A 99 -21.82 -0.28 7.01
N TRP A 100 -22.10 -0.74 5.79
CA TRP A 100 -22.82 0.03 4.76
C TRP A 100 -24.17 0.54 5.25
N GLY A 101 -24.98 -0.32 5.88
CA GLY A 101 -26.32 0.04 6.37
C GLY A 101 -26.28 1.18 7.41
N PRO A 102 -25.59 1.00 8.55
CA PRO A 102 -25.41 2.05 9.56
C PRO A 102 -24.80 3.35 9.01
N TRP A 103 -23.77 3.25 8.15
CA TRP A 103 -23.18 4.42 7.50
C TRP A 103 -24.21 5.14 6.62
N PHE A 104 -24.93 4.42 5.77
CA PHE A 104 -25.87 5.01 4.82
C PHE A 104 -27.05 5.68 5.54
N GLU A 105 -27.59 5.09 6.60
CA GLU A 105 -28.60 5.73 7.45
C GLU A 105 -28.06 6.98 8.17
N SER A 106 -26.79 7.00 8.59
CA SER A 106 -26.17 8.20 9.16
C SER A 106 -26.10 9.34 8.14
N ILE A 107 -25.77 9.06 6.87
CA ILE A 107 -25.76 10.05 5.78
C ILE A 107 -27.18 10.53 5.47
N LYS A 108 -28.18 9.62 5.41
CA LYS A 108 -29.58 10.00 5.26
C LYS A 108 -30.02 10.96 6.38
N LYS A 109 -29.68 10.66 7.63
CA LYS A 109 -30.02 11.50 8.80
C LYS A 109 -29.32 12.86 8.75
N LYS A 110 -28.03 12.90 8.39
CA LYS A 110 -27.24 14.14 8.20
C LYS A 110 -27.92 15.07 7.20
N TRP A 111 -28.22 14.57 6.00
CA TRP A 111 -28.80 15.39 4.92
C TRP A 111 -30.30 15.68 5.09
N THR A 112 -31.05 14.85 5.81
CA THR A 112 -32.44 15.17 6.15
C THR A 112 -32.54 16.28 7.19
N ASN A 113 -31.52 16.46 8.04
CA ASN A 113 -31.46 17.48 9.10
C ASN A 113 -30.28 18.44 8.84
N PHE A 114 -30.13 18.91 7.59
CA PHE A 114 -28.94 19.58 7.09
C PHE A 114 -28.58 20.84 7.91
N GLY A 115 -29.52 21.77 8.15
CA GLY A 115 -29.22 23.02 8.87
C GLY A 115 -28.71 22.81 10.30
N LYS A 116 -29.18 21.77 11.00
CA LYS A 116 -28.73 21.43 12.36
C LYS A 116 -27.36 20.74 12.43
N ASN A 117 -26.88 20.12 11.34
CA ASN A 117 -25.70 19.23 11.35
C ASN A 117 -24.54 19.66 10.43
N ILE A 118 -24.56 20.91 9.92
CA ILE A 118 -23.44 21.51 9.17
C ILE A 118 -22.46 22.20 10.12
N ASP A 119 -21.17 22.20 9.72
CA ASP A 119 -20.09 23.00 10.30
C ASP A 119 -20.35 24.52 10.22
N ASP A 120 -20.20 25.24 11.33
CA ASP A 120 -20.67 26.63 11.44
C ASP A 120 -19.98 27.60 10.48
N LYS A 121 -18.74 27.29 10.04
CA LYS A 121 -18.06 28.07 9.00
C LYS A 121 -18.73 27.94 7.63
N TYR A 122 -19.23 26.76 7.29
CA TYR A 122 -19.96 26.56 6.02
C TYR A 122 -21.34 27.26 6.05
N LYS A 123 -21.97 27.36 7.23
CA LYS A 123 -23.21 28.15 7.40
C LYS A 123 -22.97 29.65 7.20
N SER A 124 -21.88 30.20 7.74
CA SER A 124 -21.66 31.64 7.71
C SER A 124 -21.32 32.19 6.32
N GLU A 125 -20.59 31.44 5.50
CA GLU A 125 -20.14 31.87 4.17
C GLU A 125 -21.18 31.54 3.07
N VAL A 126 -21.61 30.29 2.93
CA VAL A 126 -22.47 29.87 1.78
C VAL A 126 -23.96 30.07 2.05
N LEU A 127 -24.42 29.91 3.29
CA LEU A 127 -25.85 29.99 3.59
C LEU A 127 -26.35 31.42 3.89
N LYS A 128 -25.48 32.39 4.21
CA LYS A 128 -25.88 33.81 4.34
C LYS A 128 -26.43 34.37 3.03
N GLU A 129 -25.75 34.16 1.90
CA GLU A 129 -26.24 34.61 0.59
C GLU A 129 -27.55 33.89 0.19
N SER A 130 -27.72 32.64 0.65
CA SER A 130 -28.91 31.83 0.39
C SER A 130 -30.20 32.37 1.01
N LEU A 131 -30.12 33.28 2.00
CA LEU A 131 -31.28 33.98 2.55
C LEU A 131 -31.99 34.87 1.51
N TYR A 132 -31.27 35.33 0.49
CA TYR A 132 -31.81 36.15 -0.60
C TYR A 132 -32.16 35.34 -1.85
N TRP A 133 -31.95 34.02 -1.83
CA TRP A 133 -32.22 33.16 -2.97
C TRP A 133 -33.71 32.95 -3.18
N GLN A 134 -34.15 33.22 -4.40
CA GLN A 134 -35.47 32.81 -4.88
C GLN A 134 -35.51 31.30 -5.12
N GLU A 135 -36.72 30.74 -5.16
CA GLU A 135 -36.97 29.31 -5.36
C GLU A 135 -36.19 28.69 -6.55
N ALA A 136 -36.04 29.42 -7.66
CA ALA A 136 -35.28 28.95 -8.83
C ALA A 136 -33.78 28.71 -8.51
N ALA A 137 -33.17 29.52 -7.65
CA ALA A 137 -31.79 29.35 -7.23
C ALA A 137 -31.65 28.12 -6.32
N TRP A 138 -32.55 27.97 -5.33
CA TRP A 138 -32.60 26.78 -4.47
C TRP A 138 -32.77 25.47 -5.25
N ARG A 139 -33.70 25.45 -6.22
CA ARG A 139 -33.92 24.31 -7.13
C ARG A 139 -32.71 24.00 -8.03
N THR A 140 -31.89 25.01 -8.34
CA THR A 140 -30.67 24.85 -9.13
C THR A 140 -29.55 24.29 -8.25
N TRP A 141 -29.30 24.91 -7.10
CA TRP A 141 -28.26 24.51 -6.15
C TRP A 141 -28.37 23.05 -5.70
N ILE A 142 -29.56 22.60 -5.29
CA ILE A 142 -29.73 21.22 -4.81
C ILE A 142 -29.50 20.17 -5.92
N LYS A 143 -29.71 20.53 -7.19
CA LYS A 143 -29.41 19.67 -8.35
C LYS A 143 -27.93 19.63 -8.69
N THR A 144 -27.17 20.66 -8.34
CA THR A 144 -25.75 20.84 -8.69
C THR A 144 -24.85 20.65 -7.46
N GLU A 145 -24.58 21.72 -6.72
CA GLU A 145 -23.67 21.74 -5.58
C GLU A 145 -24.17 20.92 -4.40
N GLY A 146 -25.44 21.08 -4.01
CA GLY A 146 -26.06 20.29 -2.94
C GLY A 146 -25.94 18.79 -3.20
N ARG A 147 -26.24 18.36 -4.44
CA ARG A 147 -25.99 16.98 -4.91
C ARG A 147 -24.52 16.60 -4.80
N ALA A 148 -23.60 17.44 -5.28
CA ALA A 148 -22.17 17.15 -5.27
C ALA A 148 -21.60 16.99 -3.85
N PHE A 149 -22.12 17.74 -2.85
CA PHE A 149 -21.74 17.54 -1.45
C PHE A 149 -22.23 16.21 -0.89
N ILE A 150 -23.48 15.80 -1.17
CA ILE A 150 -24.00 14.49 -0.78
C ILE A 150 -23.16 13.36 -1.41
N GLN A 151 -22.83 13.50 -2.70
CA GLN A 151 -22.01 12.52 -3.41
C GLN A 151 -20.56 12.46 -2.89
N ARG A 152 -20.01 13.57 -2.37
CA ARG A 152 -18.68 13.62 -1.77
C ARG A 152 -18.56 12.77 -0.51
N ASP A 153 -19.62 12.68 0.31
CA ASP A 153 -19.61 11.78 1.48
C ASP A 153 -19.37 10.32 1.08
N LEU A 154 -20.02 9.85 0.00
CA LEU A 154 -19.81 8.52 -0.55
C LEU A 154 -18.39 8.32 -1.10
N VAL A 155 -17.87 9.31 -1.84
CA VAL A 155 -16.49 9.26 -2.37
C VAL A 155 -15.49 9.15 -1.22
N ASN A 156 -15.61 10.01 -0.21
CA ASN A 156 -14.73 10.01 0.96
C ASN A 156 -14.77 8.67 1.72
N TRP A 157 -15.97 8.07 1.88
CA TRP A 157 -16.11 6.76 2.52
C TRP A 157 -15.48 5.63 1.70
N PHE A 158 -15.71 5.58 0.38
CA PHE A 158 -15.02 4.59 -0.45
C PHE A 158 -13.51 4.78 -0.44
N THR A 159 -13.01 6.02 -0.54
CA THR A 159 -11.57 6.30 -0.52
C THR A 159 -10.93 5.88 0.80
N SER A 160 -11.58 6.06 1.96
CA SER A 160 -11.04 5.60 3.24
C SER A 160 -10.99 4.07 3.33
N LYS A 161 -12.01 3.36 2.83
CA LYS A 161 -12.02 1.89 2.76
C LYS A 161 -10.98 1.32 1.79
N GLU A 162 -10.79 1.96 0.64
CA GLU A 162 -9.73 1.59 -0.32
C GLU A 162 -8.33 1.82 0.24
N SER A 163 -8.13 2.95 0.90
CA SER A 163 -6.84 3.29 1.53
C SER A 163 -6.48 2.30 2.65
N TYR A 164 -7.48 1.86 3.43
CA TYR A 164 -7.30 0.81 4.41
C TYR A 164 -6.93 -0.53 3.76
N LEU A 165 -7.72 -0.98 2.77
CA LEU A 165 -7.51 -2.27 2.11
C LEU A 165 -6.14 -2.35 1.40
N TYR A 166 -5.76 -1.28 0.68
CA TYR A 166 -4.45 -1.20 0.01
C TYR A 166 -3.28 -1.19 1.01
N ARG A 167 -3.38 -0.39 2.07
CA ARG A 167 -2.36 -0.38 3.13
C ARG A 167 -2.24 -1.75 3.81
N TRP A 168 -3.36 -2.42 4.07
CA TRP A 168 -3.38 -3.71 4.73
C TRP A 168 -2.74 -4.80 3.83
N VAL A 169 -3.13 -4.90 2.55
CA VAL A 169 -2.50 -5.81 1.57
C VAL A 169 -0.99 -5.54 1.45
N SER A 170 -0.61 -4.27 1.31
CA SER A 170 0.80 -3.86 1.20
C SER A 170 1.61 -4.25 2.45
N ASN A 171 1.03 -4.09 3.65
CA ASN A 171 1.65 -4.51 4.90
C ASN A 171 1.85 -6.03 4.97
N GLN A 172 0.80 -6.83 4.76
CA GLN A 172 0.89 -8.29 4.84
C GLN A 172 1.91 -8.86 3.86
N TRP A 173 1.92 -8.36 2.62
CA TRP A 173 2.89 -8.76 1.62
C TRP A 173 4.33 -8.32 1.95
N THR A 174 4.51 -7.13 2.54
CA THR A 174 5.83 -6.66 2.99
C THR A 174 6.34 -7.47 4.18
N GLU A 175 5.47 -7.79 5.13
CA GLU A 175 5.76 -8.63 6.30
C GLU A 175 6.18 -10.04 5.85
N TRP A 176 5.36 -10.70 5.02
CA TRP A 176 5.66 -12.02 4.47
C TRP A 176 6.98 -12.07 3.68
N LYS A 177 7.20 -11.11 2.75
CA LYS A 177 8.48 -11.03 2.00
C LYS A 177 9.69 -10.92 2.94
N ASN A 178 9.59 -10.05 3.95
CA ASN A 178 10.68 -9.85 4.90
C ASN A 178 10.93 -11.12 5.73
N GLU A 179 9.88 -11.79 6.20
CA GLU A 179 10.00 -13.05 6.95
C GLU A 179 10.69 -14.13 6.11
N LYS A 180 10.31 -14.30 4.84
CA LYS A 180 10.89 -15.30 3.95
C LYS A 180 12.36 -15.07 3.65
N ILE A 181 12.77 -13.85 3.28
CA ILE A 181 14.21 -13.59 3.08
C ILE A 181 15.01 -13.66 4.39
N GLN A 182 14.40 -13.36 5.54
CA GLN A 182 15.01 -13.63 6.84
C GLN A 182 15.15 -15.14 7.10
N GLU A 183 14.20 -15.98 6.71
CA GLU A 183 14.30 -17.45 6.85
C GLU A 183 15.54 -17.99 6.13
N TRP A 184 15.78 -17.55 4.88
CA TRP A 184 16.98 -17.90 4.12
C TRP A 184 18.27 -17.52 4.84
N PHE A 185 18.42 -16.25 5.23
CA PHE A 185 19.64 -15.76 5.86
C PHE A 185 19.87 -16.31 7.27
N ASN A 186 18.81 -16.67 7.99
CA ASN A 186 18.88 -17.29 9.31
C ASN A 186 19.00 -18.82 9.26
N SER A 187 18.89 -19.44 8.08
CA SER A 187 19.20 -20.86 7.89
C SER A 187 20.61 -21.14 8.41
N LYS A 188 20.75 -22.20 9.21
CA LYS A 188 21.94 -22.44 10.04
C LYS A 188 23.24 -22.36 9.23
N TRP A 189 23.26 -23.03 8.07
CA TRP A 189 24.44 -23.13 7.22
C TRP A 189 24.83 -21.80 6.59
N LYS A 190 23.85 -21.01 6.14
CA LYS A 190 24.04 -19.70 5.50
C LYS A 190 24.50 -18.67 6.52
N ARG A 191 23.93 -18.69 7.73
CA ARG A 191 24.35 -17.86 8.87
C ARG A 191 25.80 -18.14 9.26
N GLU A 192 26.18 -19.41 9.44
CA GLU A 192 27.56 -19.81 9.77
C GLU A 192 28.57 -19.35 8.71
N GLU A 193 28.22 -19.48 7.43
CA GLU A 193 29.03 -19.03 6.30
C GLU A 193 29.16 -17.50 6.24
N ASN A 194 28.04 -16.77 6.34
CA ASN A 194 28.03 -15.31 6.32
C ASN A 194 28.84 -14.74 7.50
N GLU A 195 28.64 -15.27 8.71
CA GLU A 195 29.44 -14.90 9.88
C GLU A 195 30.95 -15.11 9.66
N TYR A 196 31.34 -16.23 9.02
CA TYR A 196 32.74 -16.52 8.72
C TYR A 196 33.33 -15.47 7.77
N TRP A 197 32.67 -15.24 6.64
CA TRP A 197 33.18 -14.32 5.61
C TRP A 197 33.10 -12.85 6.02
N GLU A 198 32.12 -12.46 6.83
CA GLU A 198 32.11 -11.13 7.47
C GLU A 198 33.28 -10.94 8.44
N LYS A 199 33.57 -11.94 9.29
CA LYS A 199 34.72 -11.89 10.21
C LYS A 199 36.03 -11.83 9.42
N TRP A 200 36.12 -12.50 8.27
CA TRP A 200 37.25 -12.44 7.36
C TRP A 200 37.38 -11.06 6.69
N GLU A 201 36.29 -10.48 6.17
CA GLU A 201 36.26 -9.15 5.55
C GLU A 201 36.63 -8.04 6.55
N LYS A 202 36.14 -8.13 7.79
CA LYS A 202 36.50 -7.20 8.87
C LYS A 202 38.02 -7.25 9.14
N LYS A 203 38.63 -8.43 9.15
CA LYS A 203 40.09 -8.60 9.29
C LYS A 203 40.86 -8.05 8.08
N LEU A 204 40.40 -8.29 6.85
CA LEU A 204 41.03 -7.76 5.63
C LEU A 204 41.08 -6.22 5.66
N LYS A 205 39.96 -5.59 6.04
CA LYS A 205 39.83 -4.12 6.18
C LYS A 205 40.74 -3.57 7.28
N GLN A 206 40.78 -4.22 8.45
CA GLN A 206 41.66 -3.83 9.57
C GLN A 206 43.15 -3.90 9.20
N LEU A 207 43.53 -4.80 8.30
CA LEU A 207 44.91 -5.00 7.83
C LEU A 207 45.20 -4.21 6.53
N ASN A 208 44.46 -3.14 6.25
CA ASN A 208 44.63 -2.25 5.09
C ASN A 208 44.78 -3.01 3.75
N ASN A 209 43.96 -4.04 3.53
CA ASN A 209 44.02 -4.90 2.33
C ASN A 209 45.42 -5.51 2.10
N SER A 210 46.04 -6.02 3.18
CA SER A 210 47.37 -6.64 3.15
C SER A 210 47.57 -7.55 1.92
N PRO A 211 48.62 -7.34 1.10
CA PRO A 211 48.84 -8.11 -0.13
C PRO A 211 48.89 -9.63 0.09
N LYS A 212 49.33 -10.09 1.27
CA LYS A 212 49.35 -11.50 1.65
C LYS A 212 47.95 -12.11 1.80
N MET A 213 46.96 -11.33 2.24
CA MET A 213 45.56 -11.79 2.32
C MET A 213 44.86 -11.68 0.97
N VAL A 214 45.10 -10.61 0.21
CA VAL A 214 44.55 -10.44 -1.15
C VAL A 214 45.02 -11.57 -2.08
N ASN A 215 46.30 -11.93 -2.03
CA ASN A 215 46.87 -13.01 -2.86
C ASN A 215 46.63 -14.42 -2.28
N SER A 216 45.59 -14.63 -1.47
CA SER A 216 45.30 -15.92 -0.82
C SER A 216 44.10 -16.63 -1.44
N LYS A 217 44.11 -17.98 -1.42
CA LYS A 217 42.96 -18.81 -1.82
C LYS A 217 41.68 -18.52 -1.02
N ASP A 218 41.80 -17.93 0.16
CA ASP A 218 40.65 -17.49 0.95
C ASP A 218 40.02 -16.21 0.38
N HIS A 219 40.78 -15.35 -0.31
CA HIS A 219 40.22 -14.19 -1.01
C HIS A 219 39.41 -14.60 -2.24
N GLU A 220 39.88 -15.58 -3.01
CA GLU A 220 39.13 -16.17 -4.13
C GLU A 220 37.79 -16.77 -3.65
N LYS A 221 37.81 -17.53 -2.55
CA LYS A 221 36.60 -18.09 -1.92
C LYS A 221 35.66 -17.00 -1.37
N TRP A 222 36.20 -15.92 -0.82
CA TRP A 222 35.42 -14.77 -0.35
C TRP A 222 34.75 -14.01 -1.52
N LEU A 223 35.45 -13.83 -2.66
CA LEU A 223 34.86 -13.24 -3.86
C LEU A 223 33.69 -14.08 -4.36
N LYS A 224 33.87 -15.41 -4.51
CA LYS A 224 32.78 -16.33 -4.86
C LYS A 224 31.58 -16.27 -3.92
N TRP A 225 31.81 -16.18 -2.60
CA TRP A 225 30.73 -16.03 -1.61
C TRP A 225 29.97 -14.71 -1.81
N LYS A 226 30.67 -13.60 -2.11
CA LYS A 226 30.03 -12.32 -2.44
C LYS A 226 29.23 -12.37 -3.73
N GLU A 227 29.81 -12.91 -4.80
CA GLU A 227 29.16 -13.04 -6.11
C GLU A 227 27.88 -13.85 -6.00
N ARG A 228 27.92 -15.04 -5.38
CA ARG A 228 26.72 -15.85 -5.16
C ARG A 228 25.70 -15.16 -4.25
N THR A 229 26.12 -14.57 -3.13
CA THR A 229 25.17 -13.91 -2.21
C THR A 229 24.50 -12.70 -2.88
N GLN A 230 25.19 -12.00 -3.80
CA GLN A 230 24.58 -10.96 -4.62
C GLN A 230 23.63 -11.54 -5.68
N HIS A 231 23.96 -12.68 -6.29
CA HIS A 231 23.12 -13.36 -7.26
C HIS A 231 21.80 -13.84 -6.65
N GLU A 232 21.86 -14.56 -5.53
CA GLU A 232 20.68 -14.98 -4.75
C GLU A 232 19.81 -13.77 -4.37
N LEU A 233 20.44 -12.67 -3.92
CA LEU A 233 19.71 -11.44 -3.60
C LEU A 233 19.03 -10.84 -4.84
N ASN A 234 19.67 -10.83 -5.99
CA ASN A 234 19.07 -10.31 -7.22
C ASN A 234 17.88 -11.16 -7.66
N GLU A 235 18.01 -12.50 -7.67
CA GLU A 235 16.92 -13.42 -8.02
C GLU A 235 15.71 -13.24 -7.09
N TRP A 236 15.94 -13.13 -5.78
CA TRP A 236 14.89 -12.79 -4.82
C TRP A 236 14.21 -11.44 -5.12
N HIS A 237 14.98 -10.39 -5.45
CA HIS A 237 14.39 -9.07 -5.75
C HIS A 237 13.59 -9.10 -7.05
N GLU A 238 14.08 -9.78 -8.09
CA GLU A 238 13.38 -9.92 -9.37
C GLU A 238 12.07 -10.72 -9.20
N TRP A 239 12.10 -11.82 -8.45
CA TRP A 239 10.90 -12.58 -8.08
C TRP A 239 9.93 -11.72 -7.25
N ALA A 240 10.42 -11.03 -6.22
CA ALA A 240 9.60 -10.19 -5.35
C ALA A 240 8.96 -9.01 -6.12
N GLU A 241 9.68 -8.37 -7.04
CA GLU A 241 9.16 -7.29 -7.88
C GLU A 241 8.13 -7.80 -8.90
N PHE A 242 8.33 -9.01 -9.45
CA PHE A 242 7.33 -9.66 -10.29
C PHE A 242 6.02 -9.89 -9.53
N LYS A 243 6.09 -10.38 -8.27
CA LYS A 243 4.92 -10.58 -7.41
C LYS A 243 4.33 -9.24 -6.89
N ASP A 244 5.16 -8.21 -6.63
CA ASP A 244 4.70 -6.85 -6.30
C ASP A 244 3.73 -6.31 -7.38
N ASN A 245 4.02 -6.57 -8.65
CA ASN A 245 3.16 -6.15 -9.75
C ASN A 245 1.77 -6.83 -9.71
N ILE A 246 1.65 -8.04 -9.15
CA ILE A 246 0.37 -8.73 -8.95
C ILE A 246 -0.48 -7.96 -7.94
N TYR A 247 0.10 -7.54 -6.81
CA TYR A 247 -0.62 -6.85 -5.73
C TYR A 247 -0.88 -5.37 -6.01
N ILE A 248 0.08 -4.65 -6.60
CA ILE A 248 -0.06 -3.23 -6.95
C ILE A 248 -1.06 -3.03 -8.09
N ASN A 249 -1.03 -3.89 -9.12
CA ASN A 249 -1.94 -3.80 -10.27
C ASN A 249 -3.17 -4.71 -10.13
N SER A 250 -3.41 -5.26 -8.94
CA SER A 250 -4.51 -6.18 -8.67
C SER A 250 -5.86 -5.52 -8.93
N ASN A 251 -6.52 -5.87 -10.04
CA ASN A 251 -7.87 -5.42 -10.34
C ASN A 251 -8.87 -6.24 -9.50
N TRP A 252 -9.05 -5.86 -8.24
CA TRP A 252 -9.97 -6.49 -7.29
C TRP A 252 -11.42 -6.49 -7.80
N ALA A 253 -11.79 -7.50 -8.58
CA ALA A 253 -13.06 -7.56 -9.31
C ALA A 253 -14.26 -7.52 -8.36
N LYS A 254 -14.21 -8.30 -7.26
CA LYS A 254 -15.25 -8.33 -6.21
C LYS A 254 -15.43 -6.97 -5.54
N TRP A 255 -14.33 -6.32 -5.14
CA TRP A 255 -14.35 -4.98 -4.54
C TRP A 255 -14.96 -3.93 -5.51
N LYS A 256 -14.54 -3.97 -6.78
CA LYS A 256 -15.02 -3.07 -7.84
C LYS A 256 -16.51 -3.27 -8.14
N GLN A 257 -16.97 -4.52 -8.17
CA GLN A 257 -18.38 -4.87 -8.30
C GLN A 257 -19.18 -4.31 -7.12
N TRP A 258 -18.80 -4.66 -5.89
CA TRP A 258 -19.46 -4.22 -4.67
C TRP A 258 -19.56 -2.68 -4.59
N LYS A 259 -18.46 -1.95 -4.89
CA LYS A 259 -18.47 -0.48 -4.95
C LYS A 259 -19.49 0.05 -5.97
N ASN A 260 -19.60 -0.57 -7.14
CA ASN A 260 -20.54 -0.13 -8.18
C ASN A 260 -22.00 -0.39 -7.77
N GLU A 261 -22.29 -1.51 -7.12
CA GLU A 261 -23.61 -1.81 -6.55
C GLU A 261 -23.99 -0.77 -5.48
N LYS A 262 -23.11 -0.52 -4.50
CA LYS A 262 -23.37 0.47 -3.44
C LYS A 262 -23.49 1.90 -3.98
N ARG A 263 -22.68 2.28 -4.96
CA ARG A 263 -22.79 3.56 -5.67
C ARG A 263 -24.15 3.72 -6.35
N THR A 264 -24.65 2.67 -6.99
CA THR A 264 -25.95 2.67 -7.67
C THR A 264 -27.09 2.88 -6.66
N LEU A 265 -27.10 2.12 -5.56
CA LEU A 265 -28.07 2.28 -4.47
C LEU A 265 -28.05 3.70 -3.88
N PHE A 266 -26.86 4.25 -3.66
CA PHE A 266 -26.69 5.59 -3.12
C PHE A 266 -27.19 6.67 -4.09
N TYR A 267 -26.81 6.64 -5.37
CA TYR A 267 -27.24 7.64 -6.34
C TYR A 267 -28.75 7.59 -6.60
N ASN A 268 -29.36 6.41 -6.67
CA ASN A 268 -30.82 6.27 -6.76
C ASN A 268 -31.54 6.92 -5.55
N TRP A 269 -30.96 6.80 -4.35
CA TRP A 269 -31.46 7.52 -3.17
C TRP A 269 -31.23 9.04 -3.28
N VAL A 270 -30.06 9.50 -3.74
CA VAL A 270 -29.79 10.94 -3.93
C VAL A 270 -30.78 11.55 -4.91
N ASP A 271 -31.06 10.90 -6.04
CA ASP A 271 -32.05 11.36 -7.02
C ASP A 271 -33.46 11.47 -6.38
N SER A 272 -33.86 10.44 -5.63
CA SER A 272 -35.13 10.42 -4.89
C SER A 272 -35.21 11.52 -3.82
N TYR A 273 -34.11 11.75 -3.10
CA TYR A 273 -33.99 12.79 -2.07
C TYR A 273 -34.06 14.18 -2.68
N VAL A 274 -33.28 14.47 -3.74
CA VAL A 274 -33.29 15.77 -4.43
C VAL A 274 -34.69 16.07 -5.00
N TYR A 275 -35.34 15.09 -5.63
CA TYR A 275 -36.71 15.25 -6.12
C TYR A 275 -37.70 15.55 -4.98
N LYS A 276 -37.63 14.79 -3.87
CA LYS A 276 -38.48 15.02 -2.69
C LYS A 276 -38.24 16.39 -2.06
N TRP A 277 -36.98 16.78 -1.90
CA TRP A 277 -36.54 18.05 -1.32
C TRP A 277 -37.09 19.23 -2.12
N ILE A 278 -37.04 19.13 -3.45
CA ILE A 278 -37.62 20.11 -4.38
C ILE A 278 -39.14 20.17 -4.29
N ARG A 279 -39.82 19.02 -4.26
CA ARG A 279 -41.29 18.94 -4.21
C ARG A 279 -41.87 19.48 -2.91
N GLU A 280 -41.17 19.26 -1.80
CA GLU A 280 -41.59 19.65 -0.44
C GLU A 280 -41.02 21.01 -0.01
N ASN A 281 -40.47 21.79 -0.96
CA ASN A 281 -39.91 23.13 -0.75
C ASN A 281 -38.96 23.24 0.45
N LYS A 282 -38.13 22.21 0.70
CA LYS A 282 -37.37 22.05 1.95
C LYS A 282 -36.39 23.18 2.28
N TRP A 283 -36.08 24.05 1.33
CA TRP A 283 -35.33 25.28 1.57
C TRP A 283 -36.03 26.22 2.56
N THR A 284 -37.36 26.20 2.70
CA THR A 284 -38.06 27.07 3.67
C THR A 284 -37.63 26.75 5.10
N VAL A 285 -37.67 25.46 5.47
CA VAL A 285 -37.20 24.96 6.77
C VAL A 285 -35.73 25.30 6.98
N LEU A 286 -34.89 25.13 5.95
CA LEU A 286 -33.46 25.47 6.04
C LEU A 286 -33.23 26.97 6.25
N VAL A 287 -33.97 27.84 5.54
CA VAL A 287 -33.91 29.30 5.67
C VAL A 287 -34.35 29.73 7.08
N ASP A 288 -35.35 29.09 7.65
CA ASP A 288 -35.79 29.40 9.01
C ASP A 288 -34.78 28.90 10.07
N GLU A 289 -34.20 27.71 9.90
CA GLU A 289 -33.07 27.22 10.72
C GLU A 289 -31.84 28.14 10.64
N ILE A 290 -31.55 28.75 9.47
CA ILE A 290 -30.44 29.72 9.33
C ILE A 290 -30.74 31.01 10.09
N LYS A 291 -31.97 31.55 10.00
CA LYS A 291 -32.37 32.79 10.71
C LYS A 291 -32.26 32.64 12.23
N GLU A 292 -32.64 31.49 12.78
CA GLU A 292 -32.50 31.21 14.22
C GLU A 292 -31.02 31.21 14.68
N LEU A 293 -30.09 30.87 13.78
CA LEU A 293 -28.65 30.79 14.05
C LEU A 293 -27.88 32.09 13.79
N THR A 294 -28.49 33.08 13.14
CA THR A 294 -27.90 34.42 12.96
C THR A 294 -28.66 35.44 13.82
N PRO A 295 -28.14 35.81 15.01
CA PRO A 295 -28.76 36.83 15.84
C PRO A 295 -28.87 38.14 15.07
N HIS A 296 -29.98 38.86 15.26
CA HIS A 296 -30.08 40.24 14.77
C HIS A 296 -28.99 41.09 15.44
N GLU A 297 -27.98 41.48 14.67
CA GLU A 297 -27.25 42.72 14.93
C GLU A 297 -28.27 43.86 14.78
N SER A 298 -28.50 44.56 15.89
CA SER A 298 -29.54 45.57 16.10
C SER A 298 -29.00 46.99 15.98
#